data_AF-A0A1G3C557-F1
#
_entry.id   AF-A0A1G3C557-F1
#
_cell.length_a   1.000
_cell.length_b   1.000
_cell.length_c   1.000
_cell.angle_alpha   90.00
_cell.angle_beta   90.00
_cell.angle_gamma   90.00
#
_symmetry.space_group_name_H-M   'P 1'
#
loop_
_entity.id
_entity.type
_entity.pdbx_description
1 polymer ?
#
loop_
_entity_poly.entity_id
_entity_poly.type
_entity_poly.pdbx_seq_one_letter_code
_entity_poly.pdbx_strand_id
1 'polypeptide(L)' 'MRIKFSRHAKRRAKLYKIPETMVEKILEGLGLTDGEHEIIRNVSGFKYPIKIVFAVENDIMTVITNYPLKKGRGK' A
#
# COMPACT_ATOMS: atom_id res chain seq x y z
N MET A 1 -12.60 -8.17 7.33
CA MET A 1 -11.26 -7.99 6.74
C MET A 1 -10.25 -7.43 7.73
N ARG A 2 -9.16 -8.17 7.99
CA ARG A 2 -8.04 -7.73 8.87
C ARG A 2 -6.83 -7.34 8.03
N ILE A 3 -6.26 -6.17 8.29
CA ILE A 3 -5.05 -5.69 7.60
C ILE A 3 -3.80 -6.14 8.37
N LYS A 4 -2.82 -6.70 7.67
CA LYS A 4 -1.50 -7.05 8.20
C LYS A 4 -0.41 -6.45 7.32
N PHE A 5 0.65 -5.95 7.94
CA PHE A 5 1.81 -5.45 7.22
C PHE A 5 2.94 -6.47 7.28
N SER A 6 3.47 -6.84 6.10
CA SER A 6 4.70 -7.61 6.02
C SER A 6 5.87 -6.84 6.64
N ARG A 7 6.93 -7.54 7.04
CA ARG A 7 8.18 -6.91 7.50
C ARG A 7 8.71 -5.92 6.46
N HIS A 8 8.60 -6.26 5.17
CA HIS A 8 9.04 -5.38 4.08
C HIS A 8 8.20 -4.11 4.03
N ALA A 9 6.87 -4.22 4.09
CA ALA A 9 5.96 -3.08 4.11
C ALA A 9 6.24 -2.13 5.28
N LYS A 10 6.43 -2.67 6.50
CA LYS A 10 6.78 -1.86 7.69
C LYS A 10 8.11 -1.10 7.50
N ARG A 11 9.13 -1.79 6.96
CA ARG A 11 10.43 -1.17 6.69
C ARG A 11 10.33 -0.03 5.66
N ARG A 12 9.54 -0.22 4.59
CA ARG A 12 9.34 0.81 3.55
C ARG A 12 8.51 1.98 4.07
N ALA A 13 7.45 1.71 4.82
CA ALA A 13 6.64 2.72 5.50
C ALA A 13 7.51 3.64 6.36
N LYS A 14 8.37 3.05 7.21
CA LYS A 14 9.35 3.80 8.01
C LYS A 14 10.33 4.60 7.17
N LEU A 15 10.90 4.01 6.12
CA LEU A 15 11.86 4.68 5.24
C LEU A 15 11.29 5.95 4.59
N TYR A 16 10.05 5.90 4.12
CA TYR A 16 9.41 7.03 3.43
C TYR A 16 8.48 7.85 4.31
N LYS A 17 8.45 7.58 5.62
CA LYS A 17 7.56 8.26 6.57
C LYS A 17 6.09 8.15 6.15
N ILE A 18 5.68 6.99 5.62
CA ILE A 18 4.28 6.67 5.32
C ILE A 18 3.67 6.07 6.58
N PRO A 19 2.67 6.72 7.23
CA PRO A 19 1.99 6.13 8.37
C PRO A 19 1.24 4.85 7.98
N GLU A 20 1.31 3.80 8.78
CA GLU A 20 0.54 2.56 8.54
C GLU A 20 -0.97 2.85 8.49
N THR A 21 -1.45 3.75 9.36
CA THR A 21 -2.86 4.21 9.40
C THR A 21 -3.31 4.90 8.12
N MET A 22 -2.40 5.52 7.36
CA MET A 22 -2.72 6.10 6.07
C MET A 22 -2.95 5.01 5.02
N VAL A 23 -2.13 3.95 5.05
CA VAL A 23 -2.31 2.78 4.16
C VAL A 23 -3.61 2.06 4.50
N GLU A 24 -3.92 1.88 5.78
CA GLU A 24 -5.18 1.29 6.24
C GLU A 24 -6.38 2.06 5.69
N LYS A 25 -6.43 3.38 5.88
CA LYS A 25 -7.51 4.23 5.35
C LYS A 25 -7.66 4.19 3.82
N ILE A 26 -6.56 4.03 3.09
CA ILE A 26 -6.60 3.91 1.63
C ILE A 26 -7.22 2.58 1.20
N LEU A 27 -6.99 1.52 1.99
CA LEU A 27 -7.49 0.18 1.71
C LEU A 27 -8.90 -0.06 2.26
N GLU A 28 -9.31 0.68 3.28
CA GLU A 28 -10.69 0.71 3.77
C GLU A 28 -11.65 1.13 2.64
N GLY A 29 -12.68 0.33 2.40
CA GLY A 29 -13.71 0.60 1.39
C GLY A 29 -13.39 0.10 -0.02
N LEU A 30 -12.25 -0.56 -0.25
CA LEU A 30 -12.02 -1.30 -1.49
C LEU A 30 -12.77 -2.64 -1.39
N GLY A 31 -13.83 -2.82 -2.18
CA GLY A 31 -14.56 -4.09 -2.29
C GLY A 31 -13.76 -5.11 -3.10
N LEU A 32 -12.72 -5.69 -2.49
CA LEU A 32 -11.75 -6.54 -3.16
C LEU A 32 -12.05 -8.02 -2.95
N THR A 33 -11.78 -8.80 -4.00
CA THR A 33 -11.79 -10.26 -3.97
C THR A 33 -10.42 -10.80 -3.56
N ASP A 34 -10.36 -12.08 -3.23
CA ASP A 34 -9.09 -12.77 -2.99
C ASP A 34 -8.14 -12.63 -4.19
N GLY A 35 -6.83 -12.61 -3.92
CA GLY A 35 -5.76 -12.48 -4.91
C GLY A 35 -4.77 -11.35 -4.63
N GLU A 36 -3.82 -11.14 -5.55
CA GLU A 36 -2.86 -10.05 -5.51
C GLU A 36 -3.41 -8.78 -6.15
N HIS A 37 -3.19 -7.65 -5.50
CA HIS A 37 -3.69 -6.35 -5.90
C HIS A 37 -2.60 -5.29 -5.83
N GLU A 38 -2.72 -4.31 -6.72
CA GLU A 38 -1.91 -3.10 -6.72
C GLU A 38 -2.80 -1.88 -6.85
N ILE A 39 -2.52 -0.86 -6.05
CA ILE A 39 -3.13 0.46 -6.19
C ILE A 39 -2.07 1.56 -6.16
N ILE A 40 -2.36 2.63 -6.90
CA ILE A 40 -1.56 3.85 -6.94
C ILE A 40 -2.48 5.01 -6.56
N ARG A 41 -2.14 5.74 -5.49
CA ARG A 41 -2.93 6.87 -5.01
C ARG A 41 -2.08 8.10 -4.81
N ASN A 42 -2.58 9.24 -5.27
CA ASN A 42 -2.03 10.55 -4.89
C ASN A 42 -2.47 10.85 -3.46
N VAL A 43 -1.52 11.16 -2.59
CA VAL A 43 -1.78 11.47 -1.18
C VAL A 43 -1.14 12.82 -0.86
N SER A 44 -1.92 13.71 -0.25
CA SER A 44 -1.42 15.02 0.17
C SER A 44 -0.22 14.88 1.11
N GLY A 45 0.78 15.74 0.95
CA GLY A 45 2.04 15.69 1.69
C GLY A 45 3.12 14.80 1.07
N PHE A 46 2.82 14.04 0.01
CA PHE A 46 3.80 13.27 -0.74
C PHE A 46 4.06 13.87 -2.12
N LYS A 47 5.34 13.98 -2.50
CA LYS A 47 5.75 14.48 -3.83
C LYS A 47 5.35 13.56 -4.98
N TYR A 48 5.21 12.26 -4.71
CA TYR A 48 4.89 11.23 -5.69
C TYR A 48 3.70 10.41 -5.20
N PRO A 49 2.88 9.83 -6.10
CA PRO A 49 1.83 8.92 -5.68
C PRO A 49 2.42 7.74 -4.91
N ILE A 50 1.66 7.23 -3.94
CA ILE A 50 2.04 6.04 -3.18
C ILE A 50 1.49 4.82 -3.92
N LYS A 51 2.38 3.88 -4.25
CA LYS A 51 2.03 2.55 -4.73
C LYS A 51 1.95 1.60 -3.53
N ILE A 52 0.88 0.82 -3.46
CA ILE A 52 0.63 -0.18 -2.42
C ILE A 52 0.35 -1.50 -3.13
N VAL A 53 1.11 -2.54 -2.78
CA VAL A 53 0.90 -3.91 -3.26
C VAL A 53 0.53 -4.77 -2.08
N PHE A 54 -0.52 -5.56 -2.23
CA PHE A 54 -1.08 -6.37 -1.16
C PHE A 54 -1.79 -7.61 -1.73
N ALA A 55 -1.93 -8.63 -0.90
CA ALA A 55 -2.69 -9.84 -1.23
C ALA A 55 -3.88 -9.98 -0.27
N VAL A 56 -5.01 -10.45 -0.78
CA VAL A 56 -6.20 -10.79 0.01
C VAL A 56 -6.37 -12.30 -0.02
N GLU A 57 -6.36 -12.93 1.15
CA GLU A 57 -6.59 -14.37 1.32
C GLU A 57 -7.41 -14.60 2.58
N ASN A 58 -8.53 -15.31 2.48
CA ASN A 58 -9.36 -15.69 3.64
C ASN A 58 -9.71 -14.49 4.56
N ASP A 59 -10.17 -13.37 3.99
CA ASP A 59 -10.49 -12.13 4.72
C ASP A 59 -9.30 -11.46 5.44
N ILE A 60 -8.07 -11.88 5.12
CA ILE A 60 -6.82 -11.25 5.57
C ILE A 60 -6.18 -10.52 4.39
N MET A 61 -6.01 -9.22 4.56
CA MET A 61 -5.28 -8.39 3.60
C MET A 61 -3.86 -8.17 4.08
N THR A 62 -2.89 -8.73 3.36
CA THR A 62 -1.46 -8.61 3.68
C THR A 62 -0.81 -7.58 2.77
N VAL A 63 -0.43 -6.43 3.34
CA VAL A 63 0.37 -5.42 2.64
C VAL A 63 1.79 -5.93 2.47
N ILE A 64 2.18 -6.13 1.21
CA ILE A 64 3.48 -6.67 0.81
C ILE A 64 4.51 -5.53 0.76
N THR A 65 4.17 -4.41 0.11
CA THR A 65 5.02 -3.22 0.04
C THR A 65 4.20 -1.94 -0.13
N ASN A 66 4.76 -0.82 0.30
CA ASN A 66 4.24 0.52 0.06
C ASN A 66 5.42 1.47 -0.20
N TYR A 67 5.32 2.34 -1.20
CA TYR A 67 6.38 3.31 -1.47
C TYR A 67 5.91 4.46 -2.38
N PRO A 68 6.55 5.64 -2.32
CA PRO A 68 6.35 6.69 -3.30
C PRO A 68 6.85 6.21 -4.66
N LEU A 69 5.93 6.08 -5.61
CA LEU A 69 6.21 5.75 -7.00
C LEU A 69 6.73 6.99 -7.72
N LYS A 70 8.02 7.28 -7.52
CA LYS A 70 8.75 8.23 -8.35
C LYS A 70 8.65 7.72 -9.79
N LYS A 71 8.23 8.58 -10.74
CA LYS A 71 8.30 8.23 -12.17
C LYS A 71 9.71 7.73 -12.49
N GLY A 72 9.83 6.44 -12.75
CA GLY A 72 11.05 5.77 -13.16
C GLY A 72 10.77 5.10 -14.48
N ARG A 73 11.20 5.78 -15.56
CA ARG A 73 11.03 5.44 -16.98
C ARG A 73 9.60 5.59 -17.51
N GLY A 74 9.20 6.85 -17.73
CA GLY A 74 8.55 7.12 -19.01
C GLY A 74 9.48 6.61 -20.12
N LYS A 75 8.91 5.96 -21.13
CA LYS A 75 9.61 5.58 -22.35
C LYS A 75 10.46 6.73 -22.87
#